data_AF-H2C497-F1
#
_entry.id   AF-H2C497-F1
#
_cell.length_a   1.000
_cell.length_b   1.000
_cell.length_c   1.000
_cell.angle_alpha   90.00
_cell.angle_beta   90.00
_cell.angle_gamma   90.00
#
_symmetry.space_group_name_H-M   'P 1'
#
loop_
_entity.id
_entity.type
_entity.pdbx_description
1 polymer ?
#
loop_
_entity_poly.entity_id
_entity_poly.type
_entity_poly.pdbx_seq_one_letter_code
_entity_poly.pdbx_strand_id
1 'polypeptide(L)'
;MKMTNGKGQVEYAKERLVKAVNQVLGIVRRNGRSRKVGLALVLMVLVGGRASVRNAAETFGLDYANLLEALGELDDAWRDWRSCLGW
;
A
#
# COMPACT_ATOMS: atom_id res chain seq x y z
N MET A 1 -2.17 -6.14 -30.10
CA MET A 1 -0.77 -6.12 -29.63
C MET A 1 -0.54 -7.31 -28.73
N LYS A 2 0.30 -8.26 -29.11
CA LYS A 2 0.59 -9.46 -28.34
C LYS A 2 1.72 -9.10 -27.35
N MET A 3 1.38 -8.86 -26.08
CA MET A 3 2.39 -8.59 -25.06
C MET A 3 3.20 -9.86 -24.80
N THR A 4 4.49 -9.83 -25.11
CA THR A 4 5.43 -10.91 -24.86
C THR A 4 5.72 -11.02 -23.36
N ASN A 5 4.96 -11.90 -22.71
CA ASN A 5 5.28 -12.79 -21.59
C ASN A 5 6.24 -12.29 -20.48
N GLY A 6 5.68 -12.05 -19.29
CA GLY A 6 6.41 -11.99 -18.02
C GLY A 6 6.99 -10.62 -17.66
N LYS A 7 8.06 -10.18 -18.34
CA LYS A 7 8.81 -8.97 -17.93
C LYS A 7 7.98 -7.68 -17.97
N GLY A 8 7.12 -7.52 -18.98
CA GLY A 8 6.23 -6.35 -19.09
C GLY A 8 5.11 -6.33 -18.05
N GLN A 9 4.59 -7.51 -17.66
CA GLN A 9 3.59 -7.62 -16.61
C GLN A 9 4.19 -7.35 -15.23
N VAL A 10 5.40 -7.84 -14.97
CA VAL A 10 6.12 -7.59 -13.71
C VAL A 10 6.41 -6.10 -13.51
N GLU A 11 6.90 -5.38 -14.53
CA GLU A 11 7.12 -3.93 -14.39
C GLU A 11 5.81 -3.15 -14.23
N TYR A 12 4.76 -3.54 -14.95
CA TYR A 12 3.45 -2.92 -14.77
C TYR A 12 2.89 -3.12 -13.35
N ALA A 13 2.96 -4.35 -12.83
CA ALA A 13 2.52 -4.65 -11.47
C ALA A 13 3.39 -3.94 -10.41
N LYS A 14 4.70 -3.80 -10.67
CA LYS A 14 5.62 -3.04 -9.82
C LYS A 14 5.28 -1.54 -9.81
N GLU A 15 4.96 -0.95 -10.96
CA GLU A 15 4.51 0.44 -11.03
C GLU A 15 3.19 0.65 -10.25
N ARG A 16 2.24 -0.28 -10.37
CA ARG A 16 0.99 -0.24 -9.58
C ARG A 16 1.27 -0.31 -8.08
N LEU A 17 2.14 -1.22 -7.66
CA LEU A 17 2.55 -1.36 -6.26
C LEU A 17 3.20 -0.07 -5.73
N VAL A 18 4.13 0.51 -6.48
CA VAL A 18 4.79 1.77 -6.10
C VAL A 18 3.78 2.93 -5.99
N LYS A 19 2.79 3.00 -6.89
CA LYS A 19 1.72 4.00 -6.81
C LYS A 19 0.87 3.82 -5.55
N ALA A 20 0.45 2.59 -5.24
CA ALA A 20 -0.33 2.29 -4.04
C ALA A 20 0.43 2.67 -2.75
N VAL A 21 1.73 2.34 -2.67
CA VAL A 21 2.58 2.77 -1.54
C VAL A 21 2.63 4.30 -1.42
N ASN A 22 2.82 5.01 -2.53
CA ASN A 22 2.89 6.47 -2.53
C ASN A 22 1.56 7.12 -2.13
N GLN A 23 0.43 6.51 -2.46
CA GLN A 23 -0.89 6.99 -2.05
C GLN A 23 -1.05 6.91 -0.53
N VAL A 24 -0.69 5.78 0.09
CA VAL A 24 -0.72 5.65 1.56
C VAL A 24 0.23 6.64 2.22
N LEU A 25 1.45 6.80 1.69
CA LEU A 25 2.40 7.81 2.21
C LEU A 25 1.89 9.25 2.03
N GLY A 26 1.13 9.51 0.97
CA GLY A 26 0.47 10.79 0.71
C GLY A 26 -0.57 11.13 1.78
N ILE A 27 -1.42 10.18 2.17
CA ILE A 27 -2.42 10.33 3.24
C ILE A 27 -1.74 10.68 4.57
N VAL A 28 -0.66 9.98 4.91
CA VAL A 28 0.10 10.22 6.14
C VAL A 28 0.80 11.59 6.10
N ARG A 29 1.35 11.98 4.93
CA ARG A 29 1.98 13.30 4.75
C ARG A 29 0.99 14.46 4.83
N ARG A 30 -0.22 14.32 4.29
CA ARG A 30 -1.28 15.33 4.39
C ARG A 30 -1.67 15.61 5.84
N ASN A 31 -1.47 14.65 6.73
CA ASN A 31 -1.62 14.79 8.18
C ASN A 31 -0.34 15.28 8.90
N GLY A 32 0.57 15.93 8.18
CA GLY A 32 1.78 16.55 8.74
C GLY A 32 2.87 15.55 9.15
N ARG A 33 2.75 14.27 8.79
CA ARG A 33 3.71 13.23 9.20
C ARG A 33 4.79 12.99 8.15
N SER A 34 5.96 12.55 8.61
CA SER A 34 7.10 12.28 7.73
C SER A 34 6.89 10.97 6.96
N ARG A 35 7.55 10.82 5.80
CA ARG A 35 7.49 9.57 5.01
C ARG A 35 7.97 8.35 5.80
N LYS A 36 8.91 8.53 6.72
CA LYS A 36 9.42 7.46 7.60
C LYS A 36 8.32 6.95 8.55
N VAL A 37 7.51 7.85 9.10
CA VAL A 37 6.35 7.50 9.94
C VAL A 37 5.28 6.80 9.10
N GLY A 38 5.04 7.24 7.87
CA GLY A 38 4.13 6.55 6.95
C GLY A 38 4.58 5.13 6.59
N LEU A 39 5.87 4.93 6.34
CA LEU A 39 6.44 3.60 6.09
C LEU A 39 6.28 2.67 7.31
N ALA A 40 6.56 3.17 8.51
CA ALA A 40 6.39 2.39 9.74
C ALA A 40 4.92 2.00 9.98
N LEU A 41 3.98 2.91 9.70
CA LEU A 41 2.55 2.66 9.79
C LEU A 41 2.07 1.59 8.82
N VAL A 42 2.49 1.67 7.55
CA VAL A 42 2.18 0.66 6.54
C VAL A 42 2.66 -0.72 7.01
N LEU A 43 3.89 -0.81 7.50
CA LEU A 43 4.46 -2.08 7.99
C LEU A 43 3.71 -2.61 9.21
N MET A 44 3.40 -1.74 10.19
CA MET A 44 2.66 -2.12 11.39
C MET A 44 1.27 -2.67 11.06
N VAL A 45 0.61 -2.04 10.09
CA VAL A 45 -0.71 -2.46 9.61
C VAL A 45 -0.66 -3.78 8.85
N LEU A 46 0.30 -3.94 7.94
CA LEU A 46 0.47 -5.17 7.16
C LEU A 46 0.69 -6.39 8.06
N VAL A 47 1.34 -6.21 9.22
CA VAL A 47 1.61 -7.29 10.18
C VAL A 47 0.46 -7.48 11.18
N GLY A 48 -0.19 -6.40 11.63
CA GLY A 48 -1.13 -6.43 12.76
C GLY A 48 -2.61 -6.60 12.41
N GLY A 49 -2.98 -6.56 11.13
CA GLY A 49 -4.36 -6.78 10.66
C GLY A 49 -5.31 -5.62 10.97
N ARG A 50 -6.63 -5.85 10.84
CA ARG A 50 -7.66 -4.77 10.88
C ARG A 50 -7.68 -3.96 12.18
N ALA A 51 -7.39 -4.57 13.33
CA ALA A 51 -7.31 -3.87 14.61
C ALA A 51 -6.18 -2.84 14.63
N SER A 52 -5.04 -3.18 14.04
CA SER A 52 -3.88 -2.27 13.93
C SER A 52 -4.13 -1.11 12.97
N VAL A 53 -4.95 -1.30 11.91
CA VAL A 53 -5.39 -0.20 11.04
C VAL A 53 -6.16 0.85 11.83
N ARG A 54 -7.10 0.41 12.67
CA ARG A 54 -7.93 1.30 13.47
C ARG A 54 -7.10 2.06 14.49
N ASN A 55 -6.20 1.36 15.20
CA ASN A 55 -5.30 1.97 16.16
C ASN A 55 -4.35 2.99 15.49
N ALA A 56 -3.86 2.70 14.28
CA ALA A 56 -3.05 3.64 13.51
C ALA A 56 -3.86 4.87 13.08
N ALA A 57 -5.11 4.70 12.65
CA ALA A 57 -5.97 5.81 12.31
C ALA A 57 -6.20 6.74 13.51
N GLU A 58 -6.55 6.17 14.66
CA GLU A 58 -6.79 6.91 15.90
C GLU A 58 -5.53 7.61 16.42
N THR A 59 -4.38 6.91 16.45
CA THR A 59 -3.10 7.44 16.98
C THR A 59 -2.57 8.61 16.15
N PHE A 60 -2.75 8.56 14.83
CA PHE A 60 -2.17 9.55 13.92
C PHE A 60 -3.19 10.57 13.39
N GLY A 61 -4.44 10.50 13.87
CA GLY A 61 -5.52 11.37 13.41
C GLY A 61 -5.82 11.20 11.92
N LEU A 62 -5.70 9.98 11.40
CA LEU A 62 -5.98 9.66 10.01
C LEU A 62 -7.45 9.28 9.88
N ASP A 63 -8.04 9.60 8.73
CA ASP A 63 -9.36 9.08 8.39
C ASP A 63 -9.29 7.56 8.21
N TYR A 64 -10.04 6.81 9.03
CA TYR A 64 -10.00 5.36 9.06
C TYR A 64 -10.47 4.74 7.75
N ALA A 65 -11.50 5.30 7.11
CA ALA A 65 -12.04 4.78 5.86
C ALA A 65 -11.03 4.95 4.71
N ASN A 66 -10.47 6.15 4.57
CA ASN A 66 -9.43 6.45 3.57
C ASN A 66 -8.17 5.62 3.79
N LEU A 67 -7.77 5.40 5.05
CA LEU A 67 -6.62 4.56 5.37
C LEU A 67 -6.91 3.10 5.00
N LEU A 68 -8.07 2.57 5.39
CA LEU A 68 -8.47 1.19 5.10
C LEU A 68 -8.57 0.93 3.59
N GLU A 69 -9.15 1.86 2.83
CA GLU A 69 -9.25 1.80 1.37
C GLU A 69 -7.85 1.76 0.72
N ALA A 70 -6.98 2.71 1.07
CA ALA A 70 -5.63 2.78 0.49
C ALA A 70 -4.76 1.54 0.83
N LEU A 71 -4.99 0.94 2.00
CA LEU A 71 -4.33 -0.32 2.38
C LEU A 71 -4.91 -1.53 1.65
N GLY A 72 -6.21 -1.53 1.35
CA GLY A 72 -6.85 -2.53 0.51
C GLY A 72 -6.25 -2.51 -0.90
N GLU A 73 -6.16 -1.32 -1.51
CA GLU A 73 -5.51 -1.13 -2.81
C GLU A 73 -4.04 -1.59 -2.81
N LEU A 74 -3.33 -1.39 -1.70
CA LEU A 74 -1.96 -1.86 -1.52
C LEU A 74 -1.88 -3.40 -1.44
N ASP A 75 -2.77 -4.07 -0.71
CA ASP A 75 -2.81 -5.54 -0.63
C ASP A 75 -3.11 -6.15 -2.00
N ASP A 76 -4.06 -5.57 -2.73
CA ASP A 76 -4.41 -6.02 -4.08
C ASP A 76 -3.24 -5.82 -5.06
N ALA A 77 -2.59 -4.66 -5.04
CA ALA A 77 -1.41 -4.41 -5.88
C ALA A 77 -0.22 -5.33 -5.52
N TRP A 78 -0.06 -5.63 -4.23
CA TRP A 78 0.96 -6.57 -3.74
C TRP A 78 0.68 -8.01 -4.19
N ARG A 79 -0.57 -8.46 -4.12
CA ARG A 79 -1.01 -9.77 -4.63
C ARG A 79 -0.79 -9.89 -6.13
N ASP A 80 -1.16 -8.85 -6.89
CA ASP A 80 -0.96 -8.79 -8.34
C ASP A 80 0.54 -8.90 -8.70
N TRP A 81 1.39 -8.12 -8.04
CA TRP A 81 2.84 -8.18 -8.23
C TRP A 81 3.45 -9.52 -7.85
N ARG A 82 3.06 -10.12 -6.71
CA ARG A 82 3.52 -11.46 -6.31
C ARG A 82 3.10 -12.54 -7.29
N SER A 83 1.86 -12.49 -7.78
CA SER A 83 1.37 -13.44 -8.77
C SER A 83 2.19 -13.40 -10.06
N CYS A 84 2.66 -12.22 -10.48
CA CYS A 84 3.53 -12.04 -11.63
C CYS A 84 4.95 -12.63 -11.42
N LEU A 85 5.37 -12.82 -10.17
CA LEU A 85 6.64 -13.44 -9.80
C LEU A 85 6.55 -14.95 -9.58
N GLY A 86 5.36 -15.54 -9.63
CA GLY A 86 5.13 -16.96 -9.38
C GLY A 86 5.28 -17.36 -7.91
N TRP A 87 5.02 -16.43 -6.98
CA TRP A 87 5.08 -16.61 -5.53
C TRP A 87 3.69 -16.62 -4.89
#